data_AF-A0A1Y6BVV3-F1
#
_entry.id   AF-A0A1Y6BVV3-F1
#
_cell.length_a   1.000
_cell.length_b   1.000
_cell.length_c   1.000
_cell.angle_alpha   90.00
_cell.angle_beta   90.00
_cell.angle_gamma   90.00
#
_symmetry.space_group_name_H-M   'P 1'
#
loop_
_entity.id
_entity.type
_entity.pdbx_description
1 polymer ?
#
loop_
_entity_poly.entity_id
_entity_poly.type
_entity_poly.pdbx_seq_one_letter_code
_entity_poly.pdbx_strand_id
1 'polypeptide(L)'
;MKQTLCPYSVKPLAEISNTNGEHILPYAFGAPESFTVPADEAENTKMNELIDSPAINDPLMRLLAATQGVKSRSGFVSAKLEGVVTSSGEEVVATLGQAGVNVRFTKPVDVDENGVVKGVRGFGDATEKLMKQFQQDNARKGRQVEVGETVSEPNPQLSLSLEGNLKIIHKEIRKIAYLMTVCIFGDDAIQSRSGEIYRAAIHAETEDMIRATGLGGGTNIDIIPTLARARPNEHALTCFRMGNKIISAVILFGSIAGFCITPADGFSATELEGEVVIIDARTSTLTRTPYNKWLLEYIQTQEFVQAMAKATNMQAQKK
;
A
#
# COMPACT_ATOMS: atom_id res chain seq x y z
N MET A 1 18.49 -8.10 -19.02
CA MET A 1 18.26 -7.92 -17.57
C MET A 1 19.57 -8.28 -16.87
N LYS A 2 20.15 -7.37 -16.07
CA LYS A 2 21.49 -7.50 -15.45
C LYS A 2 21.47 -8.25 -14.10
N GLN A 3 20.43 -9.04 -13.84
CA GLN A 3 20.26 -9.73 -12.56
C GLN A 3 20.47 -11.22 -12.74
N THR A 4 21.49 -11.76 -12.09
CA THR A 4 21.79 -13.19 -12.03
C THR A 4 21.70 -13.72 -10.60
N LEU A 5 21.54 -12.86 -9.61
CA LEU A 5 21.45 -13.22 -8.19
C LEU A 5 20.03 -13.02 -7.65
N CYS A 6 19.66 -13.83 -6.65
CA CYS A 6 18.45 -13.61 -5.87
C CYS A 6 18.62 -12.36 -4.99
N PRO A 7 17.65 -11.43 -4.96
CA PRO A 7 17.77 -10.18 -4.22
C PRO A 7 17.87 -10.39 -2.71
N TYR A 8 17.35 -11.50 -2.17
CA TYR A 8 17.34 -11.72 -0.73
C TYR A 8 18.49 -12.64 -0.27
N SER A 9 18.68 -13.77 -0.94
CA SER A 9 19.69 -14.75 -0.54
C SER A 9 21.07 -14.51 -1.14
N VAL A 10 21.19 -13.61 -2.15
CA VAL A 10 22.42 -13.30 -2.89
C VAL A 10 22.98 -14.52 -3.64
N LYS A 11 22.27 -15.65 -3.64
CA LYS A 11 22.65 -16.86 -4.39
C LYS A 11 22.40 -16.67 -5.89
N PRO A 12 23.21 -17.27 -6.77
CA PRO A 12 22.91 -17.31 -8.19
C PRO A 12 21.54 -17.93 -8.46
N LEU A 13 20.69 -17.24 -9.22
CA LEU A 13 19.34 -17.70 -9.59
C LEU A 13 19.39 -19.05 -10.33
N ALA A 14 20.46 -19.30 -11.09
CA ALA A 14 20.68 -20.56 -11.80
C ALA A 14 20.90 -21.77 -10.87
N GLU A 15 21.24 -21.55 -9.60
CA GLU A 15 21.49 -22.59 -8.60
C GLU A 15 20.27 -22.83 -7.69
N ILE A 16 19.19 -22.07 -7.87
CA ILE A 16 17.98 -22.14 -7.04
C ILE A 16 16.95 -23.04 -7.73
N SER A 17 16.47 -24.06 -7.02
CA SER A 17 15.55 -25.06 -7.57
C SER A 17 14.26 -24.44 -8.12
N ASN A 18 13.67 -23.49 -7.38
CA ASN A 18 12.45 -22.81 -7.77
C ASN A 18 12.64 -21.30 -7.69
N THR A 19 12.36 -20.61 -8.80
CA THR A 19 12.36 -19.15 -8.85
C THR A 19 11.01 -18.64 -9.33
N ASN A 20 10.62 -17.47 -8.86
CA ASN A 20 9.41 -16.80 -9.31
C ASN A 20 9.63 -15.27 -9.38
N GLY A 21 8.60 -14.55 -9.81
CA GLY A 21 8.60 -13.09 -9.83
C GLY A 21 8.22 -12.54 -8.46
N GLU A 22 9.19 -11.93 -7.78
CA GLU A 22 8.94 -11.11 -6.60
C GLU A 22 8.42 -9.72 -7.02
N HIS A 23 7.29 -9.30 -6.47
CA HIS A 23 6.68 -8.02 -6.83
C HIS A 23 7.49 -6.86 -6.26
N ILE A 24 7.90 -5.94 -7.13
CA ILE A 24 8.57 -4.69 -6.70
C ILE A 24 7.58 -3.82 -5.93
N LEU A 25 6.35 -3.73 -6.43
CA LEU A 25 5.20 -3.12 -5.79
C LEU A 25 4.05 -4.13 -5.83
N PRO A 26 3.36 -4.42 -4.71
CA PRO A 26 2.28 -5.39 -4.71
C PRO A 26 1.18 -5.10 -5.73
N TYR A 27 0.72 -6.15 -6.41
CA TYR A 27 -0.40 -6.07 -7.34
C TYR A 27 -1.67 -5.52 -6.67
N ALA A 28 -1.89 -5.80 -5.38
CA ALA A 28 -3.03 -5.28 -4.62
C ALA A 28 -2.98 -3.76 -4.37
N PHE A 29 -1.84 -3.10 -4.62
CA PHE A 29 -1.74 -1.65 -4.68
C PHE A 29 -1.99 -1.11 -6.10
N GLY A 30 -2.23 -1.96 -7.09
CA GLY A 30 -2.54 -1.57 -8.45
C GLY A 30 -1.35 -1.58 -9.39
N ALA A 31 -0.21 -2.16 -9.00
CA ALA A 31 0.90 -2.42 -9.91
C ALA A 31 0.54 -3.45 -10.99
N PRO A 32 1.13 -3.40 -12.20
CA PRO A 32 0.99 -4.48 -13.18
C PRO A 32 1.59 -5.78 -12.64
N GLU A 33 0.99 -6.92 -12.98
CA GLU A 33 1.46 -8.25 -12.53
C GLU A 33 2.89 -8.56 -13.00
N SER A 34 3.31 -8.00 -14.13
CA SER A 34 4.66 -8.14 -14.68
C SER A 34 5.71 -7.26 -14.00
N PHE A 35 5.33 -6.42 -13.02
CA PHE A 35 6.27 -5.53 -12.34
C PHE A 35 6.99 -6.25 -11.20
N THR A 36 7.91 -7.13 -11.59
CA THR A 36 8.60 -8.07 -10.70
C THR A 36 10.11 -8.10 -10.96
N VAL A 37 10.86 -8.66 -10.02
CA VAL A 37 12.24 -9.12 -10.19
C VAL A 37 12.32 -10.62 -9.90
N PRO A 38 13.19 -11.40 -10.58
CA PRO A 38 13.35 -12.81 -10.26
C PRO A 38 13.91 -13.01 -8.84
N ALA A 39 13.32 -13.93 -8.08
CA ALA A 39 13.75 -14.28 -6.73
C ALA A 39 13.57 -15.77 -6.44
N ASP A 40 14.22 -16.23 -5.38
CA ASP A 40 13.95 -17.52 -4.75
C ASP A 40 12.49 -17.57 -4.27
N GLU A 41 11.75 -18.59 -4.66
CA GLU A 41 10.35 -18.77 -4.25
C GLU A 41 10.19 -18.82 -2.73
N ALA A 42 11.15 -19.43 -2.02
CA ALA A 42 11.10 -19.56 -0.56
C ALA A 42 11.30 -18.20 0.13
N GLU A 43 12.25 -17.38 -0.35
CA GLU A 43 12.46 -16.04 0.19
C GLU A 43 11.31 -15.10 -0.18
N ASN A 44 10.76 -15.20 -1.40
CA ASN A 44 9.57 -14.45 -1.79
C ASN A 44 8.40 -14.79 -0.86
N THR A 45 8.11 -16.07 -0.63
CA THR A 45 7.04 -16.50 0.29
C THR A 45 7.22 -15.91 1.68
N LYS A 46 8.45 -15.94 2.22
CA LYS A 46 8.79 -15.34 3.51
C LYS A 46 8.57 -13.82 3.53
N MET A 47 8.93 -13.10 2.46
CA MET A 47 8.69 -11.65 2.37
C MET A 47 7.20 -11.32 2.26
N ASN A 48 6.43 -12.16 1.56
CA ASN A 48 4.99 -12.00 1.48
C ASN A 48 4.32 -12.18 2.85
N GLU A 49 4.73 -13.17 3.63
CA GLU A 49 4.23 -13.38 5.00
C GLU A 49 4.64 -12.25 5.95
N LEU A 50 5.90 -11.79 5.84
CA LEU A 50 6.49 -10.80 6.74
C LEU A 50 6.04 -9.36 6.43
N ILE A 51 5.75 -9.04 5.17
CA ILE A 51 5.61 -7.65 4.70
C ILE A 51 4.39 -7.48 3.79
N ASP A 52 4.33 -8.14 2.64
CA ASP A 52 3.33 -7.81 1.61
C ASP A 52 1.92 -8.05 2.13
N SER A 53 1.64 -9.25 2.63
CA SER A 53 0.31 -9.63 3.10
C SER A 53 -0.14 -8.73 4.27
N PRO A 54 0.69 -8.49 5.30
CA PRO A 54 0.40 -7.48 6.32
C PRO A 54 0.15 -6.07 5.77
N ALA A 55 0.97 -5.57 4.83
CA ALA A 55 0.83 -4.21 4.28
C ALA A 55 -0.39 -4.05 3.36
N ILE A 56 -0.69 -5.06 2.54
CA ILE A 56 -1.86 -5.10 1.65
C ILE A 56 -3.16 -5.14 2.46
N ASN A 57 -3.13 -5.84 3.60
CA ASN A 57 -4.30 -5.97 4.46
C ASN A 57 -4.44 -4.85 5.49
N ASP A 58 -3.46 -3.94 5.57
CA ASP A 58 -3.52 -2.78 6.45
C ASP A 58 -4.74 -1.90 6.12
N PRO A 59 -5.57 -1.51 7.13
CA PRO A 59 -6.80 -0.75 6.88
C PRO A 59 -6.58 0.58 6.14
N LEU A 60 -5.50 1.30 6.43
CA LEU A 60 -5.17 2.56 5.75
C LEU A 60 -4.83 2.30 4.28
N MET A 61 -4.00 1.29 4.02
CA MET A 61 -3.63 0.92 2.64
C MET A 61 -4.83 0.43 1.83
N ARG A 62 -5.70 -0.39 2.43
CA ARG A 62 -6.95 -0.84 1.78
C ARG A 62 -7.89 0.31 1.50
N LEU A 63 -8.00 1.29 2.42
CA LEU A 63 -8.82 2.47 2.22
C LEU A 63 -8.30 3.30 1.04
N LEU A 64 -7.00 3.57 0.99
CA LEU A 64 -6.39 4.28 -0.13
C LEU A 64 -6.63 3.53 -1.45
N ALA A 65 -6.31 2.23 -1.51
CA ALA A 65 -6.54 1.42 -2.70
C ALA A 65 -8.02 1.41 -3.15
N ALA A 66 -8.96 1.29 -2.21
CA ALA A 66 -10.40 1.33 -2.50
C ALA A 66 -10.84 2.68 -3.07
N THR A 67 -10.40 3.80 -2.47
CA THR A 67 -10.75 5.16 -2.94
C THR A 67 -10.21 5.48 -4.33
N GLN A 68 -9.09 4.86 -4.72
CA GLN A 68 -8.52 5.05 -6.06
C GLN A 68 -9.11 4.10 -7.12
N GLY A 69 -9.90 3.11 -6.70
CA GLY A 69 -10.54 2.14 -7.58
C GLY A 69 -9.59 1.03 -8.05
N VAL A 70 -8.63 0.63 -7.20
CA VAL A 70 -7.70 -0.46 -7.51
C VAL A 70 -8.44 -1.77 -7.74
N LYS A 71 -8.01 -2.55 -8.74
CA LYS A 71 -8.56 -3.86 -9.06
C LYS A 71 -7.57 -4.99 -8.74
N SER A 72 -7.88 -5.75 -7.70
CA SER A 72 -7.19 -6.99 -7.35
C SER A 72 -7.63 -8.19 -8.23
N ARG A 73 -6.99 -9.36 -8.06
CA ARG A 73 -7.36 -10.61 -8.75
C ARG A 73 -8.79 -11.03 -8.40
N SER A 74 -9.23 -10.67 -7.19
CA SER A 74 -10.58 -10.95 -6.66
C SER A 74 -11.60 -9.85 -6.98
N GLY A 75 -11.25 -8.85 -7.79
CA GLY A 75 -12.10 -7.70 -8.11
C GLY A 75 -11.64 -6.41 -7.44
N PHE A 76 -12.52 -5.40 -7.41
CA PHE A 76 -12.21 -4.11 -6.81
C PHE A 76 -11.87 -4.23 -5.33
N VAL A 77 -10.80 -3.53 -4.91
CA VAL A 77 -10.41 -3.46 -3.52
C VAL A 77 -11.50 -2.73 -2.73
N SER A 78 -11.79 -3.26 -1.55
CA SER A 78 -12.69 -2.65 -0.57
C SER A 78 -11.99 -2.52 0.77
N ALA A 79 -12.34 -1.50 1.52
CA ALA A 79 -11.93 -1.30 2.91
C ALA A 79 -13.12 -1.56 3.84
N LYS A 80 -12.86 -2.24 4.95
CA LYS A 80 -13.86 -2.45 6.00
C LYS A 80 -13.45 -1.62 7.20
N LEU A 81 -14.37 -0.79 7.68
CA LEU A 81 -14.21 0.01 8.89
C LEU A 81 -15.26 -0.46 9.89
N GLU A 82 -14.80 -0.79 11.08
CA GLU A 82 -15.65 -1.09 12.22
C GLU A 82 -16.05 0.21 12.90
N GLY A 83 -17.23 0.23 13.51
CA GLY A 83 -17.71 1.41 14.21
C GLY A 83 -18.97 1.15 15.00
N VAL A 84 -19.55 2.25 15.49
CA VAL A 84 -20.77 2.22 16.28
C VAL A 84 -21.76 3.29 15.82
N VAL A 85 -23.05 3.01 15.96
CA VAL A 85 -24.10 4.03 15.89
C VAL A 85 -24.00 4.89 17.15
N THR A 86 -23.87 6.21 17.01
CA THR A 86 -23.59 7.12 18.14
C THR A 86 -24.74 7.16 19.15
N SER A 87 -25.99 7.04 18.69
CA SER A 87 -27.18 7.11 19.55
C SER A 87 -27.40 5.84 20.37
N SER A 88 -27.21 4.66 19.77
CA SER A 88 -27.50 3.36 20.41
C SER A 88 -26.27 2.59 20.91
N GLY A 89 -25.07 2.96 20.45
CA GLY A 89 -23.83 2.23 20.73
C GLY A 89 -23.69 0.91 19.96
N GLU A 90 -24.60 0.62 19.02
CA GLU A 90 -24.61 -0.64 18.29
C GLU A 90 -23.47 -0.75 17.28
N GLU A 91 -22.85 -1.93 17.21
CA GLU A 91 -21.74 -2.22 16.31
C GLU A 91 -22.20 -2.30 14.85
N VAL A 92 -21.46 -1.60 13.99
CA VAL A 92 -21.64 -1.59 12.55
C VAL A 92 -20.32 -1.86 11.83
N VAL A 93 -20.44 -2.36 10.60
CA VAL A 93 -19.33 -2.46 9.65
C VAL A 93 -19.68 -1.66 8.41
N ALA A 94 -18.86 -0.66 8.11
CA ALA A 94 -18.89 0.08 6.85
C ALA A 94 -17.91 -0.54 5.86
N THR A 95 -18.40 -0.95 4.69
CA THR A 95 -17.56 -1.40 3.57
C THR A 95 -17.51 -0.29 2.53
N LEU A 96 -16.32 0.27 2.32
CA LEU A 96 -16.04 1.29 1.32
C LEU A 96 -15.45 0.62 0.09
N GLY A 97 -16.00 0.92 -1.09
CA GLY A 97 -15.48 0.44 -2.37
C GLY A 97 -15.84 1.39 -3.50
N GLN A 98 -15.59 0.96 -4.74
CA GLN A 98 -15.86 1.79 -5.91
C GLN A 98 -17.33 2.20 -6.05
N ALA A 99 -18.26 1.32 -5.66
CA ALA A 99 -19.70 1.56 -5.74
C ALA A 99 -20.26 2.45 -4.61
N GLY A 100 -19.40 2.95 -3.72
CA GLY A 100 -19.78 3.78 -2.58
C GLY A 100 -19.59 3.06 -1.24
N VAL A 101 -20.39 3.47 -0.25
CA VAL A 101 -20.32 2.98 1.13
C VAL A 101 -21.54 2.10 1.40
N ASN A 102 -21.29 0.87 1.85
CA ASN A 102 -22.33 -0.03 2.34
C ASN A 102 -22.16 -0.23 3.86
N VAL A 103 -23.19 0.09 4.63
CA VAL A 103 -23.17 -0.05 6.09
C VAL A 103 -24.13 -1.14 6.51
N ARG A 104 -23.70 -1.98 7.44
CA ARG A 104 -24.54 -3.02 8.05
C ARG A 104 -24.25 -3.12 9.54
N PHE A 105 -25.25 -3.49 10.33
CA PHE A 105 -25.04 -3.92 11.71
C PHE A 105 -24.25 -5.23 11.73
N THR A 106 -23.36 -5.38 12.70
CA THR A 106 -22.62 -6.63 12.92
C THR A 106 -23.57 -7.75 13.36
N LYS A 107 -24.59 -7.39 14.15
CA LYS A 107 -25.66 -8.27 14.60
C LYS A 107 -27.01 -7.67 14.18
N PRO A 108 -27.44 -7.88 12.91
CA PRO A 108 -28.64 -7.25 12.38
C PRO A 108 -29.93 -7.95 12.84
N VAL A 109 -29.87 -9.06 13.55
CA VAL A 109 -31.05 -9.80 14.02
C VAL A 109 -31.06 -9.81 15.54
N ASP A 110 -32.14 -9.30 16.11
CA ASP A 110 -32.38 -9.28 17.55
C ASP A 110 -33.13 -10.56 17.97
N VAL A 111 -32.62 -11.27 18.97
CA VAL A 111 -33.16 -12.53 19.47
C VAL A 111 -33.41 -12.42 20.97
N ASP A 112 -34.49 -13.02 21.44
CA ASP A 112 -34.75 -13.17 22.87
C ASP A 112 -33.96 -14.31 23.51
N GLU A 113 -34.12 -14.47 24.82
CA GLU A 113 -33.46 -15.51 25.62
C GLU A 113 -33.81 -16.95 25.18
N ASN A 114 -34.90 -17.12 24.44
CA ASN A 114 -35.35 -18.41 23.89
C ASN A 114 -34.94 -18.60 22.42
N GLY A 115 -34.19 -17.65 21.84
CA GLY A 115 -33.77 -17.66 20.45
C GLY A 115 -34.86 -17.28 19.45
N VAL A 116 -35.95 -16.65 19.91
CA VAL A 116 -37.01 -16.12 19.06
C VAL A 116 -36.60 -14.74 18.56
N VAL A 117 -36.68 -14.54 17.25
CA VAL A 117 -36.33 -13.25 16.62
C VAL A 117 -37.38 -12.21 16.95
N LYS A 118 -36.94 -11.10 17.56
CA LYS A 118 -37.76 -9.95 17.94
C LYS A 118 -37.72 -8.83 16.89
N GLY A 119 -36.67 -8.75 16.08
CA GLY A 119 -36.56 -7.72 15.06
C GLY A 119 -35.34 -7.91 14.16
N VAL A 120 -35.39 -7.23 13.01
CA VAL A 120 -34.28 -7.13 12.06
C VAL A 120 -33.93 -5.66 11.87
N ARG A 121 -32.65 -5.33 12.02
CA ARG A 121 -32.08 -3.98 11.93
C ARG A 121 -31.20 -3.89 10.69
N GLY A 122 -31.18 -2.73 10.05
CA GLY A 122 -30.38 -2.49 8.85
C GLY A 122 -30.51 -1.06 8.33
N PHE A 123 -29.84 -0.78 7.21
CA PHE A 123 -29.85 0.53 6.55
C PHE A 123 -30.60 0.47 5.21
N GLY A 124 -31.66 1.27 5.08
CA GLY A 124 -32.45 1.39 3.84
C GLY A 124 -32.98 0.04 3.32
N ASP A 125 -32.98 -0.11 1.99
CA ASP A 125 -33.48 -1.30 1.27
C ASP A 125 -32.77 -2.61 1.68
N ALA A 126 -31.59 -2.54 2.29
CA ALA A 126 -30.88 -3.72 2.76
C ALA A 126 -31.63 -4.44 3.88
N THR A 127 -32.34 -3.69 4.75
CA THR A 127 -33.16 -4.23 5.82
C THR A 127 -34.32 -5.04 5.27
N GLU A 128 -35.02 -4.52 4.26
CA GLU A 128 -36.15 -5.21 3.63
C GLU A 128 -35.72 -6.52 2.96
N LYS A 129 -34.58 -6.51 2.28
CA LYS A 129 -34.01 -7.71 1.66
C LYS A 129 -33.66 -8.76 2.72
N LEU A 130 -33.03 -8.34 3.82
CA LEU A 130 -32.68 -9.25 4.92
C LEU A 130 -33.93 -9.82 5.58
N MET A 131 -34.98 -9.01 5.79
CA MET A 131 -36.25 -9.46 6.35
C MET A 131 -36.93 -10.49 5.44
N LYS A 132 -36.96 -10.25 4.12
CA LYS A 132 -37.50 -11.22 3.14
C LYS A 132 -36.75 -12.54 3.15
N GLN A 133 -35.41 -12.50 3.21
CA GLN A 133 -34.58 -13.71 3.33
C GLN A 133 -34.91 -14.46 4.62
N PHE A 134 -35.00 -13.75 5.74
CA PHE A 134 -35.34 -14.33 7.03
C PHE A 134 -36.72 -15.02 7.02
N GLN A 135 -37.74 -14.40 6.42
CA GLN A 135 -39.06 -15.01 6.26
C GLN A 135 -39.00 -16.30 5.43
N GLN A 136 -38.28 -16.28 4.30
CA GLN A 136 -38.13 -17.45 3.44
C GLN A 136 -37.44 -18.61 4.16
N ASP A 137 -36.39 -18.33 4.92
CA ASP A 137 -35.64 -19.36 5.65
C ASP A 137 -36.46 -19.95 6.81
N ASN A 138 -37.30 -19.17 7.48
CA ASN A 138 -38.20 -19.67 8.52
C ASN A 138 -39.39 -20.44 7.96
N ALA A 139 -39.95 -19.98 6.84
CA ALA A 139 -41.01 -20.70 6.13
C ALA A 139 -40.53 -22.09 5.68
N ARG A 140 -39.29 -22.19 5.17
CA ARG A 140 -38.65 -23.48 4.86
C ARG A 140 -38.50 -24.41 6.08
N LYS A 141 -38.40 -23.84 7.28
CA LYS A 141 -38.33 -24.56 8.56
C LYS A 141 -39.72 -24.78 9.21
N GLY A 142 -40.81 -24.46 8.49
CA GLY A 142 -42.18 -24.64 8.97
C GLY A 142 -42.63 -23.62 10.02
N ARG A 143 -41.92 -22.50 10.16
CA ARG A 143 -42.24 -21.43 11.12
C ARG A 143 -42.84 -20.24 10.38
N GLN A 144 -44.00 -19.76 10.83
CA GLN A 144 -44.57 -18.49 10.36
C GLN A 144 -43.97 -17.32 11.15
N VAL A 145 -43.58 -16.27 10.43
CA VAL A 145 -43.03 -15.03 10.98
C VAL A 145 -43.91 -13.88 10.53
N GLU A 146 -44.58 -13.22 11.47
CA GLU A 146 -45.29 -11.97 11.23
C GLU A 146 -44.32 -10.79 11.27
N VAL A 147 -44.48 -9.83 10.36
CA VAL A 147 -43.65 -8.63 10.27
C VAL A 147 -44.42 -7.47 10.88
N GLY A 148 -43.87 -6.88 11.94
CA GLY A 148 -44.42 -5.68 12.55
C GLY A 148 -44.17 -4.40 11.73
N GLU A 149 -44.59 -3.27 12.28
CA GLU A 149 -44.31 -1.96 11.68
C GLU A 149 -42.80 -1.66 11.62
N THR A 150 -42.39 -1.00 10.54
CA THR A 150 -41.00 -0.56 10.39
C THR A 150 -40.77 0.70 11.21
N VAL A 151 -39.83 0.66 12.14
CA VAL A 151 -39.34 1.83 12.87
C VAL A 151 -38.10 2.37 12.17
N SER A 152 -38.09 3.66 11.84
CA SER A 152 -36.98 4.31 11.14
C SER A 152 -36.36 5.41 12.00
N GLU A 153 -35.03 5.38 12.14
CA GLU A 153 -34.25 6.48 12.70
C GLU A 153 -33.69 7.31 11.53
N PRO A 154 -34.10 8.59 11.38
CA PRO A 154 -33.60 9.41 10.29
C PRO A 154 -32.16 9.87 10.56
N ASN A 155 -31.28 9.65 9.58
CA ASN A 155 -29.88 10.11 9.57
C ASN A 155 -29.06 9.71 10.81
N PRO A 156 -28.90 8.39 11.08
CA PRO A 156 -28.07 7.94 12.19
C PRO A 156 -26.62 8.42 12.02
N GLN A 157 -26.02 8.91 13.10
CA GLN A 157 -24.60 9.25 13.13
C GLN A 157 -23.76 8.01 13.42
N LEU A 158 -22.65 7.85 12.70
CA LEU A 158 -21.74 6.72 12.85
C LEU A 158 -20.37 7.22 13.27
N SER A 159 -19.77 6.54 14.25
CA SER A 159 -18.36 6.71 14.61
C SER A 159 -17.59 5.50 14.07
N LEU A 160 -16.80 5.71 13.01
CA LEU A 160 -15.97 4.67 12.38
C LEU A 160 -14.50 4.80 12.82
N SER A 161 -13.84 3.67 13.03
CA SER A 161 -12.42 3.62 13.36
C SER A 161 -11.57 3.25 12.13
N LEU A 162 -10.42 3.91 11.99
CA LEU A 162 -9.38 3.57 11.03
C LEU A 162 -8.04 3.48 11.79
N GLU A 163 -7.50 2.27 11.88
CA GLU A 163 -6.20 2.01 12.49
C GLU A 163 -5.23 1.50 11.43
N GLY A 164 -4.13 2.23 11.20
CA GLY A 164 -3.09 1.86 10.25
C GLY A 164 -1.77 1.60 10.96
N ASN A 165 -1.10 0.51 10.61
CA ASN A 165 0.21 0.15 11.11
C ASN A 165 1.30 0.81 10.25
N LEU A 166 1.71 2.03 10.61
CA LEU A 166 2.74 2.75 9.86
C LEU A 166 4.10 2.03 9.83
N LYS A 167 4.40 1.16 10.80
CA LYS A 167 5.65 0.39 10.80
C LYS A 167 5.69 -0.61 9.65
N ILE A 168 4.57 -1.33 9.41
CA ILE A 168 4.51 -2.28 8.31
C ILE A 168 4.55 -1.57 6.96
N ILE A 169 3.88 -0.43 6.84
CA ILE A 169 3.89 0.40 5.63
C ILE A 169 5.31 0.92 5.35
N HIS A 170 6.04 1.40 6.35
CA HIS A 170 7.43 1.84 6.16
C HIS A 170 8.38 0.69 5.83
N LYS A 171 8.12 -0.52 6.34
CA LYS A 171 8.86 -1.74 5.96
C LYS A 171 8.62 -2.09 4.49
N GLU A 172 7.37 -2.00 4.04
CA GLU A 172 6.99 -2.19 2.65
C GLU A 172 7.63 -1.15 1.72
N ILE A 173 7.62 0.13 2.10
CA ILE A 173 8.31 1.20 1.35
C ILE A 173 9.80 0.89 1.15
N ARG A 174 10.49 0.36 2.16
CA ARG A 174 11.91 -0.01 2.05
C ARG A 174 12.12 -1.22 1.17
N LYS A 175 11.23 -2.21 1.24
CA LYS A 175 11.22 -3.35 0.32
C LYS A 175 11.07 -2.86 -1.12
N ILE A 176 10.06 -2.03 -1.40
CA ILE A 176 9.83 -1.44 -2.73
C ILE A 176 11.06 -0.65 -3.20
N ALA A 177 11.63 0.19 -2.34
CA ALA A 177 12.83 0.96 -2.65
C ALA A 177 14.03 0.06 -3.01
N TYR A 178 14.24 -1.02 -2.25
CA TYR A 178 15.28 -2.00 -2.51
C TYR A 178 15.06 -2.71 -3.84
N LEU A 179 13.89 -3.28 -4.05
CA LEU A 179 13.57 -4.04 -5.26
C LEU A 179 13.57 -3.15 -6.51
N MET A 180 13.20 -1.88 -6.39
CA MET A 180 13.35 -0.89 -7.46
C MET A 180 14.83 -0.66 -7.80
N THR A 181 15.68 -0.57 -6.78
CA THR A 181 17.15 -0.45 -6.94
C THR A 181 17.72 -1.68 -7.66
N VAL A 182 17.28 -2.88 -7.28
CA VAL A 182 17.64 -4.14 -7.97
C VAL A 182 17.11 -4.16 -9.41
N CYS A 183 15.89 -3.69 -9.64
CA CYS A 183 15.29 -3.66 -10.97
C CYS A 183 16.10 -2.82 -11.96
N ILE A 184 16.66 -1.69 -11.51
CA ILE A 184 17.46 -0.79 -12.35
C ILE A 184 18.90 -1.28 -12.47
N PHE A 185 19.55 -1.59 -11.34
CA PHE A 185 21.00 -1.79 -11.31
C PHE A 185 21.42 -3.27 -11.27
N GLY A 186 20.47 -4.21 -11.12
CA GLY A 186 20.74 -5.65 -11.14
C GLY A 186 21.68 -6.09 -10.03
N ASP A 187 22.66 -6.92 -10.39
CA ASP A 187 23.59 -7.52 -9.43
C ASP A 187 24.46 -6.48 -8.69
N ASP A 188 24.74 -5.32 -9.29
CA ASP A 188 25.42 -4.19 -8.61
C ASP A 188 24.67 -3.80 -7.32
N ALA A 189 23.34 -3.75 -7.37
CA ALA A 189 22.53 -3.44 -6.20
C ALA A 189 22.54 -4.59 -5.17
N ILE A 190 22.57 -5.84 -5.62
CA ILE A 190 22.46 -7.01 -4.75
C ILE A 190 23.77 -7.24 -3.98
N GLN A 191 24.91 -7.16 -4.68
CA GLN A 191 26.25 -7.45 -4.12
C GLN A 191 26.87 -6.25 -3.41
N SER A 192 26.38 -5.03 -3.64
CA SER A 192 26.91 -3.84 -2.99
C SER A 192 26.54 -3.74 -1.51
N ARG A 193 27.27 -2.86 -0.82
CA ARG A 193 26.93 -2.39 0.52
C ARG A 193 25.50 -1.82 0.59
N SER A 194 25.00 -1.21 -0.48
CA SER A 194 23.61 -0.75 -0.55
C SER A 194 22.63 -1.90 -0.35
N GLY A 195 22.82 -3.02 -1.06
CA GLY A 195 21.98 -4.21 -0.93
C GLY A 195 22.01 -4.80 0.47
N GLU A 196 23.18 -4.86 1.10
CA GLU A 196 23.33 -5.32 2.48
C GLU A 196 22.54 -4.45 3.47
N ILE A 197 22.66 -3.12 3.34
CA ILE A 197 21.94 -2.16 4.18
C ILE A 197 20.43 -2.34 4.03
N TYR A 198 19.92 -2.43 2.79
CA TYR A 198 18.50 -2.64 2.55
C TYR A 198 17.99 -3.95 3.14
N ARG A 199 18.66 -5.07 2.88
CA ARG A 199 18.28 -6.38 3.44
C ARG A 199 18.24 -6.34 4.97
N ALA A 200 19.24 -5.74 5.61
CA ALA A 200 19.24 -5.57 7.07
C ALA A 200 18.09 -4.67 7.56
N ALA A 201 17.84 -3.55 6.87
CA ALA A 201 16.82 -2.57 7.28
C ALA A 201 15.39 -3.08 7.09
N ILE A 202 15.15 -3.94 6.10
CA ILE A 202 13.86 -4.63 5.90
C ILE A 202 13.56 -5.54 7.09
N HIS A 203 14.57 -6.21 7.65
CA HIS A 203 14.41 -7.08 8.81
C HIS A 203 14.42 -6.35 10.16
N ALA A 204 14.79 -5.08 10.22
CA ALA A 204 14.82 -4.31 11.45
C ALA A 204 13.41 -4.05 12.03
N GLU A 205 13.27 -4.22 13.35
CA GLU A 205 11.98 -4.09 14.06
C GLU A 205 11.80 -2.71 14.73
N THR A 206 12.90 -1.98 14.95
CA THR A 206 12.91 -0.70 15.64
C THR A 206 13.69 0.36 14.87
N GLU A 207 13.38 1.64 15.11
CA GLU A 207 14.10 2.77 14.52
C GLU A 207 15.59 2.76 14.86
N ASP A 208 15.98 2.27 16.05
CA ASP A 208 17.39 2.13 16.41
C ASP A 208 18.10 1.04 15.60
N MET A 209 17.43 -0.10 15.37
CA MET A 209 17.97 -1.15 14.49
C MET A 209 18.10 -0.64 13.05
N ILE A 210 17.14 0.16 12.58
CA ILE A 210 17.17 0.79 11.26
C ILE A 210 18.37 1.74 11.17
N ARG A 211 18.54 2.63 12.15
CA ARG A 211 19.71 3.52 12.23
C ARG A 211 21.03 2.76 12.24
N ALA A 212 21.10 1.64 12.97
CA ALA A 212 22.28 0.80 13.06
C ALA A 212 22.69 0.17 11.72
N THR A 213 21.75 -0.04 10.79
CA THR A 213 22.09 -0.51 9.43
C THR A 213 22.88 0.53 8.62
N GLY A 214 22.80 1.81 8.99
CA GLY A 214 23.35 2.92 8.20
C GLY A 214 22.45 3.36 7.04
N LEU A 215 21.21 2.88 6.98
CA LEU A 215 20.21 3.40 6.04
C LEU A 215 19.90 4.87 6.37
N GLY A 216 20.26 5.77 5.47
CA GLY A 216 19.81 7.16 5.52
C GLY A 216 18.41 7.30 4.91
N GLY A 217 17.75 8.43 5.14
CA GLY A 217 16.47 8.72 4.53
C GLY A 217 15.45 9.31 5.49
N GLY A 218 14.18 9.30 5.06
CA GLY A 218 13.06 9.77 5.85
C GLY A 218 11.75 9.71 5.09
N THR A 219 10.66 10.13 5.74
CA THR A 219 9.30 10.15 5.15
C THR A 219 8.96 11.47 4.46
N ASN A 220 9.68 12.55 4.78
CA ASN A 220 9.43 13.86 4.20
C ASN A 220 10.15 14.03 2.85
N ILE A 221 9.49 13.61 1.77
CA ILE A 221 10.01 13.72 0.40
C ILE A 221 10.08 15.15 -0.14
N ASP A 222 9.43 16.13 0.52
CA ASP A 222 9.41 17.51 0.07
C ASP A 222 10.75 18.22 0.26
N ILE A 223 11.63 17.64 1.08
CA ILE A 223 12.98 18.15 1.28
C ILE A 223 13.92 17.81 0.10
N ILE A 224 13.52 16.91 -0.80
CA ILE A 224 14.27 16.58 -2.02
C ILE A 224 13.42 16.99 -3.23
N PRO A 225 13.64 18.21 -3.77
CA PRO A 225 12.84 18.75 -4.86
C PRO A 225 12.89 17.89 -6.12
N THR A 226 13.96 17.14 -6.33
CA THR A 226 14.25 16.36 -7.55
C THR A 226 13.71 14.93 -7.51
N LEU A 227 12.84 14.60 -6.55
CA LEU A 227 12.09 13.33 -6.55
C LEU A 227 10.78 13.50 -7.30
N ALA A 228 10.37 12.45 -8.02
CA ALA A 228 9.07 12.44 -8.67
C ALA A 228 7.93 12.61 -7.66
N ARG A 229 6.81 13.13 -8.15
CA ARG A 229 5.55 13.26 -7.41
C ARG A 229 4.51 12.35 -8.05
N ALA A 230 3.51 11.97 -7.27
CA ALA A 230 2.41 11.12 -7.71
C ALA A 230 1.08 11.81 -7.43
N ARG A 231 0.13 11.67 -8.35
CA ARG A 231 -1.28 12.01 -8.12
C ARG A 231 -1.91 10.99 -7.15
N PRO A 232 -3.10 11.26 -6.58
CA PRO A 232 -3.75 10.34 -5.64
C PRO A 232 -3.93 8.91 -6.19
N ASN A 233 -4.20 8.75 -7.49
CA ASN A 233 -4.37 7.46 -8.16
C ASN A 233 -3.06 6.86 -8.68
N GLU A 234 -1.91 7.46 -8.38
CA GLU A 234 -0.61 7.05 -8.89
C GLU A 234 0.33 6.62 -7.76
N HIS A 235 1.27 5.77 -8.12
CA HIS A 235 2.50 5.55 -7.37
C HIS A 235 3.66 6.13 -8.16
N ALA A 236 4.64 6.72 -7.45
CA ALA A 236 5.89 7.16 -8.05
C ALA A 236 7.06 6.48 -7.35
N LEU A 237 7.86 5.74 -8.12
CA LEU A 237 9.12 5.14 -7.67
C LEU A 237 10.26 5.87 -8.39
N THR A 238 11.23 6.37 -7.64
CA THR A 238 12.40 7.05 -8.20
C THR A 238 13.64 6.37 -7.66
N CYS A 239 14.60 6.02 -8.51
CA CYS A 239 15.88 5.51 -8.04
C CYS A 239 17.00 5.93 -8.99
N PHE A 240 18.05 6.54 -8.44
CA PHE A 240 19.16 7.07 -9.22
C PHE A 240 20.43 7.22 -8.37
N ARG A 241 21.56 7.33 -9.07
CA ARG A 241 22.84 7.68 -8.45
C ARG A 241 23.03 9.19 -8.37
N MET A 242 23.49 9.66 -7.21
CA MET A 242 23.94 11.04 -7.00
C MET A 242 25.24 11.04 -6.19
N GLY A 243 26.34 11.39 -6.84
CA GLY A 243 27.69 11.31 -6.31
C GLY A 243 28.07 9.90 -5.84
N ASN A 244 28.34 9.78 -4.53
CA ASN A 244 28.65 8.52 -3.87
C ASN A 244 27.43 7.86 -3.19
N LYS A 245 26.21 8.26 -3.58
CA LYS A 245 24.96 7.77 -3.00
C LYS A 245 24.03 7.20 -4.07
N ILE A 246 23.24 6.21 -3.66
CA ILE A 246 22.02 5.81 -4.34
C ILE A 246 20.84 6.39 -3.55
N ILE A 247 19.96 7.07 -4.26
CA ILE A 247 18.73 7.63 -3.72
C ILE A 247 17.59 6.83 -4.31
N SER A 248 16.74 6.26 -3.44
CA SER A 248 15.54 5.54 -3.84
C SER A 248 14.34 6.11 -3.08
N ALA A 249 13.27 6.47 -3.78
CA ALA A 249 12.07 7.04 -3.20
C ALA A 249 10.82 6.31 -3.71
N VAL A 250 9.84 6.24 -2.83
CA VAL A 250 8.56 5.56 -3.04
C VAL A 250 7.46 6.49 -2.56
N ILE A 251 6.50 6.76 -3.42
CA ILE A 251 5.27 7.48 -3.11
C ILE A 251 4.11 6.57 -3.48
N LEU A 252 3.30 6.21 -2.50
CA LEU A 252 2.12 5.38 -2.67
C LEU A 252 0.86 6.25 -2.61
N PHE A 253 -0.01 6.10 -3.60
CA PHE A 253 -1.29 6.81 -3.70
C PHE A 253 -1.17 8.33 -3.51
N GLY A 254 -0.09 8.94 -4.03
CA GLY A 254 0.22 10.37 -3.87
C GLY A 254 0.36 10.88 -2.43
N SER A 255 0.32 10.01 -1.42
CA SER A 255 0.07 10.42 -0.01
C SER A 255 1.08 9.85 0.96
N ILE A 256 1.38 8.55 0.85
CA ILE A 256 2.32 7.87 1.74
C ILE A 256 3.67 7.85 1.05
N ALA A 257 4.69 8.43 1.67
CA ALA A 257 5.97 8.60 1.02
C ALA A 257 7.15 8.27 1.93
N GLY A 258 8.23 7.81 1.29
CA GLY A 258 9.52 7.65 1.94
C GLY A 258 10.64 7.64 0.91
N PHE A 259 11.82 8.02 1.36
CA PHE A 259 13.05 7.90 0.58
C PHE A 259 14.16 7.30 1.43
N CYS A 260 15.08 6.65 0.75
CA CYS A 260 16.20 5.92 1.28
C CYS A 260 17.48 6.40 0.60
N ILE A 261 18.55 6.52 1.38
CA ILE A 261 19.87 6.91 0.89
C ILE A 261 20.87 5.85 1.36
N THR A 262 21.56 5.25 0.40
CA THR A 262 22.61 4.25 0.63
C THR A 262 23.91 4.67 -0.08
N PRO A 263 25.07 4.11 0.28
CA PRO A 263 26.31 4.30 -0.47
C PRO A 263 26.21 3.69 -1.89
N ALA A 264 26.84 4.33 -2.86
CA ALA A 264 26.96 3.84 -4.24
C ALA A 264 28.22 2.97 -4.48
N ASP A 265 28.88 2.53 -3.41
CA ASP A 265 30.05 1.65 -3.50
C ASP A 265 29.65 0.32 -4.16
N GLY A 266 30.36 -0.07 -5.23
CA GLY A 266 30.04 -1.28 -6.01
C GLY A 266 29.07 -1.09 -7.17
N PHE A 267 28.55 0.13 -7.39
CA PHE A 267 27.72 0.42 -8.57
C PHE A 267 28.56 0.89 -9.75
N SER A 268 28.35 0.28 -10.91
CA SER A 268 28.87 0.72 -12.21
C SER A 268 28.16 1.95 -12.79
N ALA A 269 26.97 2.27 -12.26
CA ALA A 269 26.14 3.39 -12.69
C ALA A 269 26.87 4.73 -12.57
N THR A 270 26.65 5.60 -13.55
CA THR A 270 27.18 6.97 -13.63
C THR A 270 26.26 7.99 -12.96
N GLU A 271 26.71 9.25 -12.86
CA GLU A 271 25.95 10.35 -12.23
C GLU A 271 24.57 10.53 -12.88
N LEU A 272 23.51 10.63 -12.08
CA LEU A 272 22.10 10.71 -12.50
C LEU A 272 21.57 9.51 -13.30
N GLU A 273 22.34 8.42 -13.40
CA GLU A 273 21.84 7.17 -13.98
C GLU A 273 20.81 6.55 -13.02
N GLY A 274 19.65 6.16 -13.58
CA GLY A 274 18.49 5.73 -12.80
C GLY A 274 17.20 5.80 -13.60
N GLU A 275 16.07 5.54 -12.93
CA GLU A 275 14.73 5.60 -13.52
C GLU A 275 13.71 6.23 -12.57
N VAL A 276 12.71 6.87 -13.17
CA VAL A 276 11.43 7.19 -12.56
C VAL A 276 10.37 6.28 -13.15
N VAL A 277 9.59 5.64 -12.29
CA VAL A 277 8.46 4.80 -12.64
C VAL A 277 7.19 5.40 -12.07
N ILE A 278 6.24 5.74 -12.95
CA ILE A 278 4.90 6.16 -12.56
C ILE A 278 3.93 5.03 -12.87
N ILE A 279 3.13 4.65 -11.88
CA ILE A 279 2.16 3.56 -11.96
C ILE A 279 0.77 4.14 -11.71
N ASP A 280 -0.14 4.01 -12.66
CA ASP A 280 -1.55 4.31 -12.43
C ASP A 280 -2.21 3.10 -11.75
N ALA A 281 -2.58 3.27 -10.48
CA ALA A 281 -3.09 2.21 -9.62
C ALA A 281 -4.47 1.68 -10.04
N ARG A 282 -5.24 2.48 -10.79
CA ARG A 282 -6.59 2.12 -11.26
C ARG A 282 -6.52 1.24 -12.49
N THR A 283 -5.65 1.58 -13.42
CA THR A 283 -5.50 0.90 -14.72
C THR A 283 -4.42 -0.18 -14.70
N SER A 284 -3.57 -0.18 -13.67
CA SER A 284 -2.41 -1.06 -13.57
C SER A 284 -1.51 -0.93 -14.79
N THR A 285 -1.26 0.31 -15.19
CA THR A 285 -0.32 0.67 -16.24
C THR A 285 0.91 1.34 -15.62
N LEU A 286 2.09 1.08 -16.18
CA LEU A 286 3.32 1.70 -15.74
C LEU A 286 4.00 2.44 -16.91
N THR A 287 4.67 3.53 -16.57
CA THR A 287 5.58 4.25 -17.47
C THR A 287 6.95 4.33 -16.83
N ARG A 288 8.00 4.15 -17.62
CA ARG A 288 9.40 4.27 -17.17
C ARG A 288 10.08 5.38 -17.93
N THR A 289 10.77 6.24 -17.22
CA THR A 289 11.56 7.33 -17.80
C THR A 289 12.95 7.32 -17.18
N PRO A 290 14.04 7.32 -17.97
CA PRO A 290 15.38 7.52 -17.44
C PRO A 290 15.45 8.78 -16.57
N TYR A 291 16.08 8.70 -15.40
CA TYR A 291 16.03 9.77 -14.40
C TYR A 291 16.57 11.09 -14.93
N ASN A 292 17.70 11.07 -15.64
CA ASN A 292 18.27 12.25 -16.27
C ASN A 292 17.31 12.95 -17.24
N LYS A 293 16.56 12.20 -18.04
CA LYS A 293 15.53 12.72 -18.95
C LYS A 293 14.37 13.31 -18.16
N TRP A 294 13.84 12.56 -17.19
CA TRP A 294 12.74 13.02 -16.35
C TRP A 294 13.11 14.32 -15.62
N LEU A 295 14.31 14.40 -15.06
CA LEU A 295 14.79 15.59 -14.35
C LEU A 295 14.86 16.80 -15.28
N LEU A 296 15.40 16.65 -16.50
CA LEU A 296 15.48 17.74 -17.48
C LEU A 296 14.11 18.29 -17.88
N GLU A 297 13.11 17.42 -17.99
CA GLU A 297 11.72 17.82 -18.26
C GLU A 297 11.10 18.49 -17.02
N TYR A 298 11.34 17.93 -15.83
CA TYR A 298 10.74 18.41 -14.59
C TYR A 298 11.25 19.78 -14.15
N ILE A 299 12.55 20.07 -14.30
CA ILE A 299 13.12 21.39 -13.91
C ILE A 299 12.54 22.56 -14.72
N GLN A 300 11.88 22.29 -15.85
CA GLN A 300 11.22 23.30 -16.68
C GLN A 300 9.79 23.59 -16.22
N THR A 301 9.28 22.88 -15.21
CA THR A 301 7.89 22.99 -14.73
C THR A 301 7.73 24.01 -13.60
N GLN A 302 6.51 24.53 -13.43
CA GLN A 302 6.15 25.35 -12.27
C GLN A 302 6.18 24.55 -10.96
N GLU A 303 5.94 23.24 -11.03
CA GLU A 303 5.99 22.34 -9.87
C GLU A 303 7.40 22.31 -9.25
N PHE A 304 8.45 22.27 -10.08
CA PHE A 304 9.82 22.33 -9.59
C PHE A 304 10.13 23.65 -8.87
N VAL A 305 9.67 24.78 -9.42
CA VAL A 305 9.84 26.11 -8.78
C VAL A 305 9.20 26.14 -7.39
N GLN A 306 7.99 25.58 -7.26
CA GLN A 306 7.28 25.48 -5.99
C GLN A 306 7.98 24.55 -5.00
N ALA A 307 8.47 23.40 -5.47
CA ALA A 307 9.21 22.44 -4.66
C ALA A 307 10.51 23.04 -4.09
N MET A 308 11.24 23.79 -4.92
CA MET A 308 12.45 24.52 -4.50
C MET A 308 12.13 25.57 -3.44
N ALA A 309 11.11 26.40 -3.65
CA ALA A 309 10.69 27.41 -2.66
C ALA A 309 10.31 26.77 -1.31
N LYS A 310 9.58 25.64 -1.34
CA LYS A 310 9.22 24.89 -0.14
C LYS A 310 10.44 24.35 0.60
N ALA A 311 11.39 23.73 -0.12
CA ALA A 311 12.61 23.21 0.47
C ALA A 311 13.47 24.31 1.12
N THR A 312 13.59 25.48 0.48
CA THR A 312 14.31 26.64 1.04
C THR A 312 13.66 27.15 2.32
N ASN A 313 12.33 27.30 2.34
CA ASN A 313 11.61 27.76 3.53
C ASN A 313 11.75 26.78 4.72
N MET A 314 11.74 25.48 4.45
CA MET A 314 11.93 24.45 5.48
C MET A 314 13.35 24.44 6.06
N GLN A 315 14.37 24.77 5.27
CA GLN A 315 15.73 24.93 5.77
C GLN A 315 15.88 26.20 6.63
N ALA A 316 15.18 27.28 6.27
CA ALA A 316 15.19 28.52 7.04
C ALA A 316 14.54 28.38 8.43
N GLN A 317 13.50 27.54 8.56
CA GLN A 317 12.82 27.28 9.85
C GLN A 317 13.60 26.36 10.81
N LYS A 318 14.68 25.73 10.35
CA LYS A 318 15.55 24.86 11.17
C LYS A 318 16.80 25.58 11.72
N LYS A 319 16.97 26.86 11.41
CA LYS A 319 18.04 27.73 11.95
C LYS A 319 17.45 28.68 12.98
#